data_AF-A0A928XDC7-F1
#
_entry.id   AF-A0A928XDC7-F1
#
_cell.length_a   1.000
_cell.length_b   1.000
_cell.length_c   1.000
_cell.angle_alpha   90.00
_cell.angle_beta   90.00
_cell.angle_gamma   90.00
#
_symmetry.space_group_name_H-M   'P 1'
#
loop_
_entity.id
_entity.type
_entity.pdbx_description
1 polymer ?
#
loop_
_entity_poly.entity_id
_entity_poly.type
_entity_poly.pdbx_seq_one_letter_code
_entity_poly.pdbx_strand_id
1 'polypeptide(L)'
;MAVVTDPAEPNKVRIDALKRLSDGLRLALDRRPVAEAIMRVLREAVSLDLRLQATLALAELSDVDGVLTTLGGLALDPAETIDVRYAAFTSLEQSGPRPESIALLRQLTADETFSRAARSLLAWWKLG
;
A
#
# COMPACT_ATOMS: atom_id res chain seq x y z
N MET A 1 14.70 -0.77 10.91
CA MET A 1 14.08 -1.87 10.14
C MET A 1 14.05 -3.21 10.86
N ALA A 2 15.11 -3.62 11.58
CA ALA A 2 15.19 -4.94 12.23
C ALA A 2 13.93 -5.35 13.01
N VAL A 3 13.46 -4.51 13.95
CA VAL A 3 12.25 -4.77 14.76
C VAL A 3 10.98 -4.94 13.91
N VAL A 4 10.76 -4.09 12.90
CA VAL A 4 9.55 -4.14 12.05
C VAL A 4 9.45 -5.48 11.30
N THR A 5 10.59 -5.99 10.86
CA THR A 5 10.68 -7.22 10.06
C THR A 5 10.93 -8.48 10.86
N ASP A 6 11.12 -8.38 12.18
CA ASP A 6 11.36 -9.56 13.02
C ASP A 6 10.02 -10.23 13.34
N PRO A 7 9.74 -11.46 12.85
CA PRO A 7 8.50 -12.15 13.14
C PRO A 7 8.43 -12.66 14.60
N ALA A 8 9.54 -12.70 15.33
CA ALA A 8 9.55 -13.06 16.75
C ALA A 8 9.08 -11.91 17.66
N GLU A 9 9.13 -10.68 17.18
CA GLU A 9 8.64 -9.52 17.93
C GLU A 9 7.10 -9.48 17.97
N PRO A 10 6.50 -9.07 19.12
CA PRO A 10 5.05 -8.92 19.20
C PRO A 10 4.52 -7.92 18.16
N ASN A 11 3.37 -8.23 17.53
CA ASN A 11 2.77 -7.36 16.52
C ASN A 11 2.60 -5.91 16.98
N LYS A 12 2.27 -5.68 18.26
CA LYS A 12 2.17 -4.33 18.82
C LYS A 12 3.51 -3.57 18.75
N VAL A 13 4.62 -4.22 19.07
CA VAL A 13 5.97 -3.62 19.01
C VAL A 13 6.34 -3.30 17.55
N ARG A 14 6.03 -4.22 16.64
CA ARG A 14 6.25 -4.03 15.19
C ARG A 14 5.42 -2.88 14.64
N ILE A 15 4.15 -2.77 15.04
CA ILE A 15 3.25 -1.66 14.68
C ILE A 15 3.77 -0.33 15.22
N ASP A 16 4.14 -0.27 16.50
CA ASP A 16 4.64 0.97 17.11
C ASP A 16 5.95 1.43 16.44
N ALA A 17 6.85 0.49 16.12
CA ALA A 17 8.06 0.77 15.37
C ALA A 17 7.76 1.28 13.95
N LEU A 18 6.75 0.70 13.28
CA LEU A 18 6.34 1.11 11.95
C LEU A 18 5.70 2.50 11.93
N LYS A 19 4.84 2.83 12.90
CA LYS A 19 4.25 4.17 13.01
C LYS A 19 5.32 5.25 13.15
N ARG A 20 6.28 5.04 14.06
CA ARG A 20 7.42 5.95 14.26
C ARG A 20 8.29 6.11 13.00
N LEU A 21 8.43 5.03 12.24
CA LEU A 21 9.16 5.06 10.98
C LEU A 21 8.39 5.92 9.95
N SER A 22 7.08 5.72 9.81
CA SER A 22 6.21 6.45 8.88
C SER A 22 6.30 7.97 9.01
N ASP A 23 6.39 8.49 10.23
CA ASP A 23 6.49 9.93 10.50
C ASP A 23 7.70 10.60 9.80
N GLY A 24 8.76 9.83 9.50
CA GLY A 24 9.98 10.33 8.84
C GLY A 24 10.18 9.86 7.40
N LEU A 25 9.30 9.00 6.86
CA LEU A 25 9.56 8.31 5.59
C LEU A 25 9.69 9.24 4.38
N ARG A 26 8.92 10.34 4.33
CA ARG A 26 8.95 11.28 3.20
C ARG A 26 10.30 12.00 3.05
N LEU A 27 11.07 12.13 4.13
CA LEU A 27 12.33 12.89 4.17
C LEU A 27 13.57 11.99 4.23
N ALA A 28 13.40 10.66 4.27
CA ALA A 28 14.51 9.73 4.32
C ALA A 28 15.30 9.75 2.99
N LEU A 29 16.63 9.87 3.06
CA LEU A 29 17.52 9.88 1.88
C LEU A 29 17.56 8.55 1.15
N ASP A 30 17.39 7.43 1.87
CA ASP A 30 17.38 6.09 1.29
C ASP A 30 16.09 5.35 1.65
N ARG A 31 15.13 5.41 0.73
CA ARG A 31 13.74 4.98 0.92
C ARG A 31 13.50 3.54 0.43
N ARG A 32 14.37 3.05 -0.46
CA ARG A 32 14.19 1.74 -1.12
C ARG A 32 14.33 0.55 -0.16
N PRO A 33 15.38 0.45 0.68
CA PRO A 33 15.49 -0.65 1.64
C PRO A 33 14.32 -0.69 2.62
N VAL A 34 13.76 0.48 2.92
CA VAL A 34 12.61 0.61 3.80
C VAL A 34 11.34 0.07 3.12
N ALA A 35 11.09 0.46 1.86
CA ALA A 35 10.01 -0.09 1.06
C ALA A 35 10.12 -1.62 0.94
N GLU A 36 11.29 -2.15 0.61
CA GLU A 36 11.53 -3.60 0.49
C GLU A 36 11.22 -4.36 1.79
N ALA A 37 11.62 -3.80 2.93
CA ALA A 37 11.34 -4.38 4.23
C ALA A 37 9.85 -4.32 4.61
N ILE A 38 9.13 -3.24 4.28
CA ILE A 38 7.68 -3.14 4.50
C ILE A 38 6.93 -4.12 3.58
N MET A 39 7.32 -4.23 2.29
CA MET A 39 6.78 -5.21 1.36
C MET A 39 6.99 -6.65 1.86
N ARG A 40 8.12 -6.94 2.51
CA ARG A 40 8.34 -8.22 3.18
C ARG A 40 7.36 -8.46 4.32
N VAL A 41 7.13 -7.47 5.19
CA VAL A 41 6.12 -7.56 6.25
C VAL A 41 4.74 -7.87 5.67
N LEU A 42 4.35 -7.22 4.57
CA LEU A 42 3.06 -7.48 3.91
C LEU A 42 2.93 -8.90 3.33
N ARG A 43 4.03 -9.57 2.98
CA ARG A 43 3.98 -10.97 2.53
C ARG A 43 3.84 -11.96 3.69
N GLU A 44 4.39 -11.61 4.85
CA GLU A 44 4.51 -12.53 6.00
C GLU A 44 3.46 -12.28 7.09
N ALA A 45 2.91 -11.08 7.16
CA ALA A 45 2.01 -10.67 8.23
C ALA A 45 0.64 -11.34 8.12
N VAL A 46 0.28 -12.07 9.17
CA VAL A 46 -1.06 -12.65 9.38
C VAL A 46 -1.98 -11.68 10.14
N SER A 47 -1.41 -10.76 10.91
CA SER A 47 -2.19 -9.78 11.70
C SER A 47 -2.77 -8.69 10.80
N LEU A 48 -4.09 -8.55 10.85
CA LEU A 48 -4.84 -7.54 10.08
C LEU A 48 -4.34 -6.12 10.39
N ASP A 49 -4.18 -5.78 11.67
CA ASP A 49 -3.68 -4.47 12.08
C ASP A 49 -2.27 -4.20 11.55
N LEU A 50 -1.37 -5.20 11.61
CA LEU A 50 -0.01 -5.03 11.09
C LEU A 50 -0.03 -4.85 9.56
N ARG A 51 -0.88 -5.57 8.84
CA ARG A 51 -1.05 -5.41 7.38
C ARG A 51 -1.57 -4.03 7.03
N LEU A 52 -2.58 -3.53 7.76
CA LEU A 52 -3.12 -2.20 7.55
C LEU A 52 -2.06 -1.13 7.77
N GLN A 53 -1.35 -1.18 8.90
CA GLN A 53 -0.30 -0.21 9.19
C GLN A 53 0.85 -0.30 8.18
N ALA A 54 1.24 -1.51 7.75
CA ALA A 54 2.24 -1.72 6.70
C ALA A 54 1.80 -1.13 5.36
N THR A 55 0.52 -1.26 5.00
CA THR A 55 -0.04 -0.69 3.78
C THR A 55 0.00 0.83 3.81
N LEU A 56 -0.41 1.44 4.92
CA LEU A 56 -0.36 2.90 5.12
C LEU A 56 1.08 3.42 5.08
N ALA A 57 2.02 2.72 5.72
CA ALA A 57 3.44 3.08 5.66
C ALA A 57 4.03 2.95 4.25
N LEU A 58 3.59 1.93 3.49
CA LEU A 58 4.04 1.71 2.13
C LEU A 58 3.51 2.79 1.17
N ALA A 59 2.30 3.31 1.39
CA ALA A 59 1.71 4.40 0.62
C ALA A 59 2.59 5.65 0.55
N GLU A 60 3.27 5.95 1.64
CA GLU A 60 4.20 7.07 1.76
C GLU A 60 5.38 6.95 0.78
N LEU A 61 5.68 5.74 0.32
CA LEU A 61 6.80 5.38 -0.55
C LEU A 61 6.34 5.13 -1.99
N SER A 62 5.21 5.69 -2.41
CA SER A 62 4.62 5.42 -3.73
C SER A 62 5.51 5.78 -4.93
N ASP A 63 6.53 6.63 -4.74
CA ASP A 63 7.57 6.99 -5.71
C ASP A 63 8.68 5.93 -5.86
N VAL A 64 8.75 4.95 -4.97
CA VAL A 64 9.74 3.87 -5.03
C VAL A 64 9.25 2.74 -5.96
N ASP A 65 10.15 2.23 -6.81
CA ASP A 65 9.85 1.14 -7.73
C ASP A 65 9.23 -0.09 -7.03
N GLY A 66 8.20 -0.67 -7.64
CA GLY A 66 7.50 -1.85 -7.14
C GLY A 66 6.48 -1.59 -6.02
N VAL A 67 6.48 -0.38 -5.43
CA VAL A 67 5.50 -0.02 -4.38
C VAL A 67 4.08 0.04 -4.93
N LEU A 68 3.86 0.77 -6.03
CA LEU A 68 2.54 0.87 -6.65
C LEU A 68 1.99 -0.49 -7.09
N THR A 69 2.85 -1.36 -7.62
CA THR A 69 2.46 -2.74 -7.97
C THR A 69 2.02 -3.52 -6.75
N THR A 70 2.72 -3.38 -5.62
CA THR A 70 2.36 -4.07 -4.37
C THR A 70 1.04 -3.55 -3.81
N LEU A 71 0.85 -2.23 -3.76
CA LEU A 71 -0.41 -1.61 -3.33
C LEU A 71 -1.56 -2.01 -4.28
N GLY A 72 -1.33 -2.02 -5.59
CA GLY A 72 -2.28 -2.51 -6.58
C GLY A 72 -2.71 -3.95 -6.34
N GLY A 73 -1.76 -4.83 -6.06
CA GLY A 73 -2.04 -6.22 -5.71
C GLY A 73 -2.93 -6.35 -4.47
N LEU A 74 -2.66 -5.57 -3.42
CA LEU A 74 -3.49 -5.54 -2.22
C LEU A 74 -4.91 -5.03 -2.52
N ALA A 75 -5.06 -3.96 -3.31
CA ALA A 75 -6.39 -3.44 -3.67
C ALA A 75 -7.22 -4.45 -4.48
N LEU A 76 -6.56 -5.21 -5.36
CA LEU A 76 -7.17 -6.21 -6.24
C LEU A 76 -7.44 -7.56 -5.55
N ASP A 77 -6.84 -7.84 -4.40
CA ASP A 77 -6.97 -9.13 -3.73
C ASP A 77 -8.32 -9.25 -2.99
N PRO A 78 -9.26 -10.11 -3.44
CA PRO A 78 -10.54 -10.27 -2.77
C PRO A 78 -10.44 -10.99 -1.41
N ALA A 79 -9.33 -11.68 -1.11
CA ALA A 79 -9.08 -12.32 0.18
C ALA A 79 -8.55 -11.34 1.23
N GLU A 80 -8.11 -10.15 0.81
CA GLU A 80 -7.62 -9.12 1.71
C GLU A 80 -8.79 -8.39 2.40
N THR A 81 -8.53 -7.89 3.61
CA THR A 81 -9.51 -7.12 4.36
C THR A 81 -9.86 -5.82 3.68
N ILE A 82 -11.13 -5.41 3.79
CA ILE A 82 -11.63 -4.17 3.16
C ILE A 82 -10.81 -2.94 3.56
N ASP A 83 -10.34 -2.86 4.81
CA ASP A 83 -9.53 -1.73 5.31
C ASP A 83 -8.17 -1.65 4.60
N VAL A 84 -7.48 -2.79 4.43
CA VAL A 84 -6.21 -2.85 3.70
C VAL A 84 -6.42 -2.54 2.23
N ARG A 85 -7.44 -3.13 1.61
CA ARG A 85 -7.78 -2.89 0.20
C ARG A 85 -8.08 -1.41 -0.05
N TYR A 86 -8.86 -0.77 0.83
CA TYR A 86 -9.21 0.65 0.74
C TYR A 86 -7.99 1.55 0.96
N ALA A 87 -7.14 1.25 1.93
CA ALA A 87 -5.88 1.97 2.14
C ALA A 87 -4.98 1.89 0.89
N ALA A 88 -4.90 0.72 0.27
CA ALA A 88 -4.12 0.54 -0.95
C ALA A 88 -4.74 1.30 -2.14
N PHE A 89 -6.07 1.25 -2.32
CA PHE A 89 -6.78 2.01 -3.35
C PHE A 89 -6.54 3.52 -3.23
N THR A 90 -6.73 4.08 -2.04
CA THR A 90 -6.54 5.53 -1.81
C THR A 90 -5.08 5.95 -2.04
N SER A 91 -4.12 5.06 -1.80
CA SER A 91 -2.72 5.29 -2.13
C SER A 91 -2.48 5.38 -3.64
N LEU A 92 -3.17 4.56 -4.45
CA LEU A 92 -3.11 4.68 -5.92
C LEU A 92 -3.71 6.00 -6.40
N GLU A 93 -4.81 6.46 -5.80
CA GLU A 93 -5.40 7.77 -6.09
C GLU A 93 -4.41 8.90 -5.81
N GLN A 94 -3.82 8.91 -4.61
CA GLN A 94 -2.84 9.92 -4.20
C GLN A 94 -1.57 9.90 -5.04
N SER A 95 -1.21 8.74 -5.61
CA SER A 95 -0.05 8.58 -6.47
C SER A 95 -0.15 9.34 -7.80
N GLY A 96 -1.37 9.76 -8.19
CA GLY A 96 -1.65 10.43 -9.45
C GLY A 96 -1.67 9.50 -10.68
N PRO A 97 -1.86 10.05 -11.89
CA PRO A 97 -2.06 9.32 -13.14
C PRO A 97 -0.74 8.74 -13.71
N ARG A 98 -0.09 7.86 -12.95
CA ARG A 98 1.06 7.08 -13.42
C ARG A 98 0.61 5.89 -14.26
N PRO A 99 1.39 5.44 -15.26
CA PRO A 99 1.02 4.29 -16.09
C PRO A 99 0.60 3.05 -15.28
N GLU A 100 1.32 2.76 -14.21
CA GLU A 100 1.06 1.65 -13.29
C GLU A 100 -0.28 1.85 -12.57
N SER A 101 -0.51 3.03 -11.99
CA SER A 101 -1.76 3.37 -11.30
C SER A 101 -2.96 3.30 -12.24
N ILE A 102 -2.82 3.78 -13.47
CA ILE A 102 -3.88 3.72 -14.49
C ILE A 102 -4.20 2.26 -14.85
N ALA A 103 -3.18 1.43 -15.07
CA ALA A 103 -3.38 0.01 -15.39
C ALA A 103 -4.08 -0.74 -14.25
N LEU A 104 -3.74 -0.44 -13.00
CA LEU A 104 -4.38 -1.01 -11.82
C LEU A 104 -5.82 -0.52 -11.66
N LEU A 105 -6.08 0.78 -11.84
CA LEU A 105 -7.43 1.33 -11.79
C LEU A 105 -8.33 0.75 -12.87
N ARG A 106 -7.81 0.50 -14.08
CA ARG A 106 -8.56 -0.19 -15.13
C ARG A 106 -9.00 -1.59 -14.71
N GLN A 107 -8.13 -2.34 -14.05
CA GLN A 107 -8.50 -3.65 -13.49
C GLN A 107 -9.56 -3.51 -12.40
N LEU A 108 -9.40 -2.54 -11.50
CA LEU A 108 -10.37 -2.25 -10.43
C LEU A 108 -11.74 -1.81 -10.96
N THR A 109 -11.90 -1.44 -12.23
CA THR A 109 -13.23 -1.16 -12.82
C THR A 109 -14.14 -2.38 -12.92
N ALA A 110 -13.56 -3.59 -12.85
CA ALA A 110 -14.27 -4.86 -12.80
C ALA A 110 -14.45 -5.39 -11.36
N ASP A 111 -13.84 -4.74 -10.37
CA ASP A 111 -13.95 -5.14 -8.97
C ASP A 111 -15.30 -4.73 -8.36
N GLU A 112 -15.96 -5.65 -7.66
CA GLU A 112 -17.30 -5.43 -7.09
C GLU A 112 -17.35 -4.26 -6.10
N THR A 113 -16.24 -4.01 -5.39
CA THR A 113 -16.13 -2.97 -4.36
C THR A 113 -15.71 -1.64 -4.98
N PHE A 114 -14.65 -1.63 -5.80
CA PHE A 114 -14.00 -0.41 -6.27
C PHE A 114 -14.43 0.02 -7.66
N SER A 115 -15.27 -0.73 -8.39
CA SER A 115 -15.64 -0.45 -9.78
C SER A 115 -16.04 1.01 -10.03
N ARG A 116 -16.99 1.51 -9.23
CA ARG A 116 -17.51 2.88 -9.37
C ARG A 116 -16.44 3.92 -9.07
N ALA A 117 -15.67 3.73 -7.99
CA ALA A 117 -14.61 4.65 -7.60
C ALA A 117 -13.49 4.69 -8.65
N ALA A 118 -13.04 3.54 -9.13
CA ALA A 118 -12.01 3.42 -10.17
C ALA A 118 -12.42 4.09 -11.49
N ARG A 119 -13.65 3.87 -11.96
CA ARG A 119 -14.19 4.55 -13.15
C ARG A 119 -14.26 6.06 -12.97
N SER A 120 -14.71 6.51 -11.81
CA SER A 120 -14.82 7.95 -11.51
C SER A 120 -13.45 8.61 -11.49
N LEU A 121 -12.46 7.94 -10.91
CA LEU A 121 -11.08 8.42 -10.85
C LEU A 121 -10.43 8.48 -12.24
N LEU A 122 -10.59 7.43 -13.06
CA LEU A 122 -10.12 7.43 -14.45
C LEU A 122 -10.77 8.56 -15.27
N ALA A 123 -12.07 8.77 -15.12
CA ALA A 123 -12.77 9.86 -15.80
C ALA A 123 -12.29 11.24 -15.34
N TRP A 124 -12.04 11.42 -14.03
CA TRP A 124 -11.48 12.66 -13.48
C TRP A 124 -10.08 12.95 -14.04
N TRP A 125 -9.26 11.92 -14.25
CA TRP A 125 -7.97 12.02 -14.94
C TRP A 125 -8.06 12.15 -16.47
N LYS A 126 -9.28 12.16 -17.05
CA LYS A 126 -9.53 12.19 -18.49
C LYS A 126 -8.98 10.96 -19.23
N LEU A 127 -9.04 9.81 -18.57
CA LEU A 127 -8.53 8.50 -19.02
C LEU A 127 -9.62 7.42 -19.06
N GLY A 128 -10.88 7.82 -18.90
CA GLY A 128 -12.08 6.98 -18.95
C GLY A 128 -12.70 6.85 -20.33
#